data_AF-A0AAD6AGW4-F1
#
_entry.id   AF-A0AAD6AGW4-F1
#
_cell.length_a   1.000
_cell.length_b   1.000
_cell.length_c   1.000
_cell.angle_alpha   90.00
_cell.angle_beta   90.00
_cell.angle_gamma   90.00
#
_symmetry.space_group_name_H-M   'P 1'
#
loop_
_entity.id
_entity.type
_entity.pdbx_description
1 polymer ?
#
loop_
_entity_poly.entity_id
_entity_poly.type
_entity_poly.pdbx_seq_one_letter_code
_entity_poly.pdbx_strand_id
1 'polypeptide(L)'
;MTAEAALQNLKKTMDDEQESQDDTKGMRMASCDYEILSWLYWVSLKIKADIRESPRHDVMGGIDQHHAEEVVPESLYLLLRLLCTDDDDQENMDKQTVNTKLLSIAQDIVFLASGGQRPTPKHIGIGVAVHQATRSKGLVQLLHAAGHSISYESVRRTDTAIANEAVKQYFDNGITRNDPARNRWSITYNERASLAEDTRSLFGLTHDDDDDEETHKDCLQSRIKRDNHDVIQLVDQFQRYNVFQQEHMYDLVSLTTGDVASEEILNDLTHAAESGKKTITELGKKRLGTTNTDFHASLTKRKPKTFSSLYSTDTKLEQLRSKCVKPDRDIFRCIIVSMESGREVNMDELLCAVPLSLATTDSVLRPTNKADLATILLAGAKETELSPSVMRTCTIIDGMALVRAMGKPHNASTFGEYADVFTQRVASNNMGTSPEWI
;
A
#
# COMPACT_ATOMS: atom_id res chain seq x y z
N MET A 1 -48.69 15.44 8.58
CA MET A 1 -49.84 16.06 7.88
C MET A 1 -49.55 15.92 6.39
N THR A 2 -50.41 15.26 5.60
CA THR A 2 -50.18 15.13 4.16
C THR A 2 -50.51 16.45 3.46
N ALA A 3 -49.79 16.79 2.38
CA ALA A 3 -50.05 18.01 1.62
C ALA A 3 -51.51 18.08 1.11
N GLU A 4 -52.09 16.91 0.80
CA GLU A 4 -53.50 16.75 0.44
C GLU A 4 -54.45 17.08 1.60
N ALA A 5 -54.12 16.72 2.84
CA ALA A 5 -54.90 17.09 4.01
C ALA A 5 -54.79 18.59 4.33
N ALA A 6 -53.64 19.22 4.05
CA ALA A 6 -53.48 20.66 4.17
C ALA A 6 -54.36 21.40 3.13
N LEU A 7 -54.35 20.95 1.88
CA LEU A 7 -55.22 21.48 0.81
C LEU A 7 -56.71 21.30 1.11
N GLN A 8 -57.11 20.15 1.65
CA GLN A 8 -58.50 19.90 2.07
C GLN A 8 -58.92 20.77 3.25
N ASN A 9 -58.02 21.00 4.22
CA ASN A 9 -58.30 21.89 5.36
C ASN A 9 -58.42 23.36 4.91
N LEU A 10 -57.58 23.82 3.98
CA LEU A 10 -57.67 25.16 3.41
C LEU A 10 -58.94 25.37 2.57
N LYS A 11 -59.31 24.35 1.79
CA LYS A 11 -60.58 24.37 1.05
C LYS A 11 -61.77 24.50 2.02
N LYS A 12 -61.74 23.74 3.11
CA LYS A 12 -62.78 23.79 4.15
C LYS A 12 -62.85 25.16 4.84
N THR A 13 -61.72 25.79 5.15
CA THR A 13 -61.72 27.14 5.73
C THR A 13 -62.25 28.20 4.76
N MET A 14 -62.03 28.04 3.44
CA MET A 14 -62.65 28.93 2.44
C MET A 14 -64.16 28.76 2.34
N ASP A 15 -64.64 27.51 2.43
CA ASP A 15 -66.07 27.19 2.43
C ASP A 15 -66.74 27.72 3.71
N ASP A 16 -66.07 27.64 4.87
CA ASP A 16 -66.55 28.14 6.17
C ASP A 16 -66.54 29.70 6.24
N GLU A 17 -65.56 30.39 5.64
CA GLU A 17 -65.50 31.87 5.56
C GLU A 17 -66.51 32.46 4.56
N GLN A 18 -67.00 31.65 3.61
CA GLN A 18 -68.05 32.03 2.66
C GLN A 18 -69.42 32.22 3.34
N GLU A 19 -69.62 31.62 4.52
CA GLU A 19 -70.83 31.77 5.34
C GLU A 19 -70.81 32.99 6.27
N SER A 20 -69.65 33.64 6.50
CA SER A 20 -69.55 34.88 7.29
C SER A 20 -69.34 36.11 6.40
N GLN A 21 -70.43 36.78 6.02
CA GLN A 21 -70.39 38.06 5.32
C GLN A 21 -69.86 39.18 6.24
N ASP A 22 -68.55 39.51 6.17
CA ASP A 22 -68.11 40.92 6.32
C ASP A 22 -66.67 41.26 5.84
N ASP A 23 -65.76 40.31 5.65
CA ASP A 23 -64.35 40.64 5.35
C ASP A 23 -63.90 40.33 3.90
N THR A 24 -64.24 41.23 2.98
CA THR A 24 -63.87 41.15 1.55
C THR A 24 -62.36 41.13 1.25
N LYS A 25 -61.53 41.61 2.17
CA LYS A 25 -60.06 41.61 2.03
C LYS A 25 -59.42 40.30 2.49
N GLY A 26 -59.92 39.70 3.58
CA GLY A 26 -59.50 38.38 4.06
C GLY A 26 -59.85 37.28 3.05
N MET A 27 -61.06 37.33 2.50
CA MET A 27 -61.55 36.38 1.50
C MET A 27 -60.72 36.36 0.20
N ARG A 28 -60.27 37.54 -0.27
CA ARG A 28 -59.39 37.64 -1.47
C ARG A 28 -57.99 37.10 -1.21
N MET A 29 -57.44 37.29 -0.02
CA MET A 29 -56.12 36.74 0.35
C MET A 29 -56.18 35.21 0.51
N ALA A 30 -57.19 34.69 1.23
CA ALA A 30 -57.40 33.25 1.41
C ALA A 30 -57.59 32.49 0.07
N SER A 31 -58.30 33.11 -0.89
CA SER A 31 -58.47 32.57 -2.24
C SER A 31 -57.15 32.51 -3.03
N CYS A 32 -56.28 33.52 -2.89
CA CYS A 32 -54.97 33.55 -3.55
C CYS A 32 -54.01 32.51 -2.96
N ASP A 33 -54.02 32.38 -1.63
CA ASP A 33 -53.21 31.39 -0.92
C ASP A 33 -53.60 29.95 -1.28
N TYR A 34 -54.90 29.67 -1.43
CA TYR A 34 -55.38 28.36 -1.90
C TYR A 34 -54.94 28.06 -3.33
N GLU A 35 -55.02 29.02 -4.24
CA GLU A 35 -54.54 28.86 -5.62
C GLU A 35 -53.04 28.53 -5.63
N ILE A 36 -52.21 29.32 -4.91
CA ILE A 36 -50.76 29.10 -4.82
C ILE A 36 -50.45 27.70 -4.24
N LEU A 37 -51.14 27.29 -3.18
CA LEU A 37 -50.95 25.98 -2.56
C LEU A 37 -51.39 24.83 -3.49
N SER A 38 -52.44 25.04 -4.28
CA SER A 38 -52.85 24.10 -5.33
C SER A 38 -51.76 23.96 -6.40
N TRP A 39 -51.21 25.07 -6.90
CA TRP A 39 -50.09 25.04 -7.86
C TRP A 39 -48.87 24.32 -7.28
N LEU A 40 -48.48 24.63 -6.04
CA LEU A 40 -47.37 23.94 -5.36
C LEU A 40 -47.59 22.43 -5.27
N TYR A 41 -48.82 22.00 -4.98
CA TYR A 41 -49.17 20.58 -4.93
C TYR A 41 -49.04 19.92 -6.31
N TRP A 42 -49.59 20.52 -7.37
CA TRP A 42 -49.53 19.96 -8.72
C TRP A 42 -48.09 19.91 -9.26
N VAL A 43 -47.30 20.97 -9.04
CA VAL A 43 -45.87 20.99 -9.38
C VAL A 43 -45.12 19.90 -8.64
N SER A 44 -45.38 19.74 -7.33
CA SER A 44 -44.76 18.68 -6.52
C SER A 44 -45.12 17.27 -7.02
N LEU A 45 -46.38 17.05 -7.44
CA LEU A 45 -46.81 15.78 -8.03
C LEU A 45 -46.15 15.51 -9.37
N LYS A 46 -46.04 16.54 -10.23
CA LYS A 46 -45.37 16.44 -11.52
C LYS A 46 -43.90 16.10 -11.36
N ILE A 47 -43.17 16.83 -10.52
CA ILE A 47 -41.76 16.55 -10.21
C ILE A 47 -41.60 15.13 -9.65
N LYS A 48 -42.48 14.70 -8.73
CA LYS A 48 -42.44 13.33 -8.20
C LYS A 48 -42.68 12.27 -9.26
N ALA A 49 -43.55 12.52 -10.23
CA ALA A 49 -43.75 11.64 -11.38
C ALA A 49 -42.51 11.60 -12.28
N ASP A 50 -41.94 12.76 -12.59
CA ASP A 50 -40.74 12.88 -13.43
C ASP A 50 -39.54 12.16 -12.79
N ILE A 51 -39.31 12.32 -11.48
CA ILE A 51 -38.26 11.58 -10.74
C ILE A 51 -38.46 10.06 -10.84
N ARG A 52 -39.71 9.58 -10.91
CA ARG A 52 -40.01 8.14 -11.09
C ARG A 52 -39.76 7.67 -12.52
N GLU A 53 -39.86 8.55 -13.50
CA GLU A 53 -39.63 8.25 -14.92
C GLU A 53 -38.16 8.44 -15.32
N SER A 54 -37.38 9.22 -14.57
CA SER A 54 -35.95 9.45 -14.82
C SER A 54 -35.16 8.15 -14.96
N PRO A 55 -34.13 8.13 -15.82
CA PRO A 55 -33.23 7.01 -15.95
C PRO A 55 -32.49 6.75 -14.64
N ARG A 56 -32.11 5.48 -14.42
CA ARG A 56 -31.28 5.10 -13.28
C ARG A 56 -29.81 5.13 -13.68
N HIS A 57 -28.97 5.62 -12.77
CA HIS A 57 -27.53 5.49 -12.91
C HIS A 57 -27.07 4.17 -12.27
N ASP A 58 -27.20 3.09 -13.02
CA ASP A 58 -26.86 1.73 -12.58
C ASP A 58 -25.41 1.32 -12.95
N VAL A 59 -24.64 2.25 -13.52
CA VAL A 59 -23.24 2.05 -13.90
C VAL A 59 -22.30 2.56 -12.81
N MET A 60 -21.11 1.97 -12.73
CA MET A 60 -20.11 2.32 -11.70
C MET A 60 -19.22 3.51 -12.11
N GLY A 61 -19.23 3.89 -13.40
CA GLY A 61 -18.52 5.04 -13.95
C GLY A 61 -19.50 6.07 -14.52
N GLY A 62 -19.01 7.06 -15.27
CA GLY A 62 -19.84 8.20 -15.68
C GLY A 62 -20.15 9.12 -14.50
N ILE A 63 -19.14 9.36 -13.66
CA ILE A 63 -19.23 10.35 -12.57
C ILE A 63 -18.87 11.71 -13.16
N ASP A 64 -19.75 12.23 -14.00
CA ASP A 64 -19.55 13.50 -14.67
C ASP A 64 -20.85 14.30 -14.71
N GLN A 65 -20.74 15.56 -15.14
CA GLN A 65 -21.87 16.47 -15.20
C GLN A 65 -22.97 15.96 -16.16
N HIS A 66 -22.59 15.31 -17.27
CA HIS A 66 -23.54 14.83 -18.27
C HIS A 66 -24.46 13.75 -17.69
N HIS A 67 -23.91 12.74 -17.02
CA HIS A 67 -24.70 11.71 -16.37
C HIS A 67 -25.51 12.24 -15.17
N ALA A 68 -25.03 13.31 -14.52
CA ALA A 68 -25.80 14.00 -13.48
C ALA A 68 -27.03 14.71 -14.06
N GLU A 69 -26.90 15.33 -15.24
CA GLU A 69 -28.01 15.95 -15.97
C GLU A 69 -29.02 14.92 -16.48
N GLU A 70 -28.57 13.74 -16.92
CA GLU A 70 -29.48 12.67 -17.37
C GLU A 70 -30.42 12.15 -16.27
N VAL A 71 -29.92 12.02 -15.03
CA VAL A 71 -30.70 11.44 -13.92
C VAL A 71 -31.60 12.45 -13.22
N VAL A 72 -31.37 13.75 -13.45
CA VAL A 72 -32.13 14.84 -12.85
C VAL A 72 -33.24 15.28 -13.83
N PRO A 73 -34.53 15.24 -13.44
CA PRO A 73 -35.58 15.82 -14.27
C PRO A 73 -35.39 17.31 -14.51
N GLU A 74 -35.63 17.76 -15.73
CA GLU A 74 -35.61 19.17 -16.10
C GLU A 74 -36.57 20.01 -15.22
N SER A 75 -37.75 19.47 -14.91
CA SER A 75 -38.73 20.13 -14.04
C SER A 75 -38.22 20.39 -12.62
N LEU A 76 -37.42 19.47 -12.06
CA LEU A 76 -36.78 19.63 -10.76
C LEU A 76 -35.66 20.67 -10.83
N TYR A 77 -34.82 20.58 -11.86
CA TYR A 77 -33.71 21.53 -12.05
C TYR A 77 -34.22 22.96 -12.23
N LEU A 78 -35.26 23.16 -13.05
CA LEU A 78 -35.88 24.47 -13.25
C LEU A 78 -36.48 25.04 -11.96
N LEU A 79 -37.17 24.21 -11.17
CA LEU A 79 -37.68 24.64 -9.87
C LEU A 79 -36.56 25.08 -8.93
N LEU A 80 -35.49 24.29 -8.81
CA LEU A 80 -34.35 24.63 -7.95
C LEU A 80 -33.63 25.90 -8.43
N ARG A 81 -33.51 26.08 -9.74
CA ARG A 81 -32.96 27.30 -10.32
C ARG A 81 -33.83 28.51 -9.94
N LEU A 82 -35.15 28.44 -10.13
CA LEU A 82 -36.07 29.51 -9.73
C LEU A 82 -36.05 29.82 -8.23
N LEU A 83 -35.79 28.81 -7.38
CA LEU A 83 -35.74 28.99 -5.92
C LEU A 83 -34.41 29.58 -5.42
N CYS A 84 -33.32 29.37 -6.14
CA CYS A 84 -31.97 29.64 -5.66
C CYS A 84 -31.22 30.70 -6.47
N THR A 85 -31.81 31.24 -7.55
CA THR A 85 -31.22 32.33 -8.35
C THR A 85 -32.19 33.48 -8.49
N ASP A 86 -31.75 34.69 -8.12
CA ASP A 86 -32.45 35.93 -8.43
C ASP A 86 -32.06 36.43 -9.83
N ASP A 87 -32.97 37.14 -10.51
CA ASP A 87 -32.73 37.67 -11.87
C ASP A 87 -31.55 38.68 -11.92
N ASP A 88 -31.23 39.33 -10.79
CA ASP A 88 -30.19 40.36 -10.67
C ASP A 88 -28.77 39.80 -10.44
N ASP A 89 -28.61 38.53 -10.05
CA ASP A 89 -27.32 37.92 -9.66
C ASP A 89 -26.50 37.34 -10.85
N GLN A 90 -27.02 37.47 -12.07
CA GLN A 90 -26.42 36.88 -13.28
C GLN A 90 -25.12 37.55 -13.75
N GLU A 91 -24.76 38.72 -13.20
CA GLU A 91 -23.55 39.46 -13.58
C GLU A 91 -22.32 39.17 -12.70
N ASN A 92 -22.48 38.70 -11.45
CA ASN A 92 -21.37 38.58 -10.49
C ASN A 92 -20.97 37.15 -10.10
N MET A 93 -21.82 36.15 -10.38
CA MET A 93 -21.55 34.75 -10.01
C MET A 93 -21.04 33.94 -11.21
N ASP A 94 -20.00 33.14 -10.99
CA ASP A 94 -19.58 32.13 -11.97
C ASP A 94 -20.75 31.16 -12.23
N LYS A 95 -21.30 31.24 -13.44
CA LYS A 95 -22.45 30.44 -13.89
C LYS A 95 -22.19 28.95 -13.75
N GLN A 96 -20.93 28.53 -13.86
CA GLN A 96 -20.54 27.13 -13.71
C GLN A 96 -20.67 26.67 -12.25
N THR A 97 -20.15 27.44 -11.29
CA THR A 97 -20.26 27.15 -9.85
C THR A 97 -21.71 27.03 -9.37
N VAL A 98 -22.61 27.89 -9.85
CA VAL A 98 -24.04 27.83 -9.50
C VAL A 98 -24.68 26.56 -10.04
N ASN A 99 -24.41 26.21 -11.31
CA ASN A 99 -24.92 25.00 -11.93
C ASN A 99 -24.46 23.73 -11.17
N THR A 100 -23.18 23.64 -10.82
CA THR A 100 -22.62 22.54 -10.02
C THR A 100 -23.36 22.34 -8.69
N LYS A 101 -23.64 23.43 -7.98
CA LYS A 101 -24.39 23.37 -6.69
C LYS A 101 -25.84 22.96 -6.89
N LEU A 102 -26.51 23.48 -7.91
CA LEU A 102 -27.91 23.13 -8.23
C LEU A 102 -28.03 21.65 -8.61
N LEU A 103 -27.16 21.14 -9.48
CA LEU A 103 -27.12 19.73 -9.85
C LEU A 103 -26.79 18.84 -8.65
N SER A 104 -25.93 19.30 -7.74
CA SER A 104 -25.61 18.58 -6.50
C SER A 104 -26.84 18.43 -5.59
N ILE A 105 -27.65 19.49 -5.43
CA ILE A 105 -28.89 19.44 -4.63
C ILE A 105 -29.96 18.60 -5.34
N ALA A 106 -30.11 18.75 -6.65
CA ALA A 106 -31.09 18.01 -7.42
C ALA A 106 -30.88 16.49 -7.32
N GLN A 107 -29.63 16.05 -7.37
CA GLN A 107 -29.25 14.65 -7.17
C GLN A 107 -29.62 14.12 -5.77
N ASP A 108 -29.46 14.92 -4.71
CA ASP A 108 -29.89 14.53 -3.34
C ASP A 108 -31.40 14.34 -3.27
N ILE A 109 -32.17 15.22 -3.92
CA ILE A 109 -33.63 15.10 -3.98
C ILE A 109 -34.04 13.85 -4.75
N VAL A 110 -33.41 13.56 -5.90
CA VAL A 110 -33.67 12.33 -6.68
C VAL A 110 -33.39 11.09 -5.85
N PHE A 111 -32.24 11.04 -5.17
CA PHE A 111 -31.85 9.92 -4.33
C PHE A 111 -32.82 9.72 -3.16
N LEU A 112 -33.14 10.80 -2.44
CA LEU A 112 -34.06 10.77 -1.29
C LEU A 112 -35.49 10.40 -1.70
N ALA A 113 -36.02 11.01 -2.75
CA ALA A 113 -37.37 10.73 -3.26
C ALA A 113 -37.53 9.29 -3.75
N SER A 114 -36.44 8.65 -4.15
CA SER A 114 -36.40 7.22 -4.49
C SER A 114 -36.26 6.28 -3.29
N GLY A 115 -36.11 6.80 -2.07
CA GLY A 115 -35.79 6.01 -0.88
C GLY A 115 -34.40 5.34 -0.96
N GLY A 116 -33.45 5.99 -1.63
CA GLY A 116 -32.10 5.47 -1.87
C GLY A 116 -32.01 4.33 -2.88
N GLN A 117 -33.07 4.04 -3.61
CA GLN A 117 -33.12 2.96 -4.62
C GLN A 117 -32.55 3.39 -5.98
N ARG A 118 -32.40 4.69 -6.20
CA ARG A 118 -31.83 5.27 -7.43
C ARG A 118 -30.55 6.03 -7.07
N PRO A 119 -29.38 5.36 -7.01
CA PRO A 119 -28.12 6.05 -6.81
C PRO A 119 -27.87 7.04 -7.95
N THR A 120 -27.22 8.16 -7.63
CA THR A 120 -26.83 9.18 -8.61
C THR A 120 -25.30 9.27 -8.67
N PRO A 121 -24.72 9.88 -9.71
CA PRO A 121 -23.28 10.12 -9.82
C PRO A 121 -22.65 10.70 -8.54
N LYS A 122 -23.29 11.72 -7.95
CA LYS A 122 -22.89 12.30 -6.65
C LYS A 122 -22.81 11.25 -5.52
N HIS A 123 -23.84 10.44 -5.34
CA HIS A 123 -23.92 9.51 -4.20
C HIS A 123 -22.91 8.37 -4.31
N ILE A 124 -22.70 7.86 -5.54
CA ILE A 124 -21.68 6.84 -5.81
C ILE A 124 -20.30 7.46 -5.64
N GLY A 125 -20.06 8.60 -6.28
CA GLY A 125 -18.78 9.31 -6.27
C GLY A 125 -18.32 9.67 -4.86
N ILE A 126 -19.14 10.35 -4.07
CA ILE A 126 -18.80 10.71 -2.67
C ILE A 126 -18.49 9.45 -1.86
N GLY A 127 -19.30 8.39 -1.98
CA GLY A 127 -19.09 7.15 -1.24
C GLY A 127 -17.75 6.49 -1.56
N VAL A 128 -17.41 6.40 -2.85
CA VAL A 128 -16.15 5.81 -3.33
C VAL A 128 -14.96 6.72 -2.99
N ALA A 129 -15.05 8.03 -3.26
CA ALA A 129 -13.98 8.99 -3.03
C ALA A 129 -13.59 9.10 -1.55
N VAL A 130 -14.59 9.20 -0.65
CA VAL A 130 -14.34 9.27 0.79
C VAL A 130 -13.77 7.95 1.32
N HIS A 131 -14.27 6.82 0.85
CA HIS A 131 -13.70 5.53 1.20
C HIS A 131 -12.26 5.36 0.69
N GLN A 132 -11.99 5.87 -0.52
CA GLN A 132 -10.67 5.86 -1.16
C GLN A 132 -9.66 6.69 -0.36
N ALA A 133 -10.04 7.88 0.10
CA ALA A 133 -9.17 8.77 0.86
C ALA A 133 -8.96 8.31 2.31
N THR A 134 -10.01 7.82 2.97
CA THR A 134 -9.99 7.68 4.45
C THR A 134 -9.99 6.24 4.96
N ARG A 135 -10.37 5.26 4.12
CA ARG A 135 -10.65 3.86 4.54
C ARG A 135 -11.68 3.72 5.67
N SER A 136 -12.40 4.77 6.01
CA SER A 136 -13.27 4.80 7.18
C SER A 136 -14.69 4.39 6.81
N LYS A 137 -15.11 3.20 7.27
CA LYS A 137 -16.52 2.78 7.22
C LYS A 137 -17.43 3.79 7.93
N GLY A 138 -16.98 4.33 9.07
CA GLY A 138 -17.76 5.28 9.87
C GLY A 138 -18.07 6.57 9.13
N LEU A 139 -17.10 7.12 8.39
CA LEU A 139 -17.31 8.33 7.59
C LEU A 139 -18.28 8.11 6.44
N VAL A 140 -18.17 6.99 5.73
CA VAL A 140 -19.13 6.64 4.66
C VAL A 140 -20.54 6.44 5.23
N GLN A 141 -20.66 5.80 6.40
CA GLN A 141 -21.96 5.61 7.05
C GLN A 141 -22.55 6.93 7.54
N LEU A 142 -21.73 7.87 8.00
CA LEU A 142 -22.16 9.21 8.38
C LEU A 142 -22.75 9.96 7.19
N LEU A 143 -22.03 9.98 6.06
CA LEU A 143 -22.50 10.62 4.82
C LEU A 143 -23.74 9.95 4.25
N HIS A 144 -23.82 8.62 4.34
CA HIS A 144 -25.01 7.90 3.94
C HIS A 144 -26.22 8.24 4.81
N ALA A 145 -26.03 8.32 6.14
CA ALA A 145 -27.08 8.72 7.07
C ALA A 145 -27.55 10.16 6.85
N ALA A 146 -26.65 11.05 6.41
CA ALA A 146 -26.97 12.41 6.00
C ALA A 146 -27.64 12.50 4.61
N GLY A 147 -27.69 11.40 3.85
CA GLY A 147 -28.31 11.36 2.52
C GLY A 147 -27.42 11.89 1.40
N HIS A 148 -26.09 11.91 1.56
CA HIS A 148 -25.14 12.42 0.56
C HIS A 148 -24.31 11.33 -0.13
N SER A 149 -24.39 10.09 0.35
CA SER A 149 -23.67 8.97 -0.26
C SER A 149 -24.50 7.69 -0.27
N ILE A 150 -24.09 6.75 -1.13
CA ILE A 150 -24.56 5.36 -1.03
C ILE A 150 -24.06 4.70 0.26
N SER A 151 -24.70 3.59 0.63
CA SER A 151 -24.31 2.83 1.82
C SER A 151 -22.89 2.26 1.68
N TYR A 152 -22.20 2.07 2.80
CA TYR A 152 -20.88 1.40 2.81
C TYR A 152 -20.91 0.02 2.13
N GLU A 153 -22.01 -0.72 2.28
CA GLU A 153 -22.15 -2.02 1.61
C GLU A 153 -22.25 -1.87 0.10
N SER A 154 -22.94 -0.83 -0.39
CA SER A 154 -22.98 -0.50 -1.82
C SER A 154 -21.59 -0.10 -2.33
N VAL A 155 -20.83 0.72 -1.60
CA VAL A 155 -19.43 1.04 -1.92
C VAL A 155 -18.59 -0.23 -2.03
N ARG A 156 -18.73 -1.16 -1.08
CA ARG A 156 -17.99 -2.43 -1.11
C ARG A 156 -18.38 -3.32 -2.29
N ARG A 157 -19.66 -3.31 -2.68
CA ARG A 157 -20.13 -4.00 -3.90
C ARG A 157 -19.51 -3.38 -5.15
N THR A 158 -19.43 -2.06 -5.22
CA THR A 158 -18.70 -1.32 -6.27
C THR A 158 -17.25 -1.75 -6.34
N ASP A 159 -16.53 -1.71 -5.22
CA ASP A 159 -15.13 -2.15 -5.14
C ASP A 159 -14.97 -3.61 -5.61
N THR A 160 -15.90 -4.49 -5.24
CA THR A 160 -15.87 -5.89 -5.64
C THR A 160 -16.14 -6.07 -7.14
N ALA A 161 -17.05 -5.29 -7.71
CA ALA A 161 -17.35 -5.31 -9.15
C ALA A 161 -16.14 -4.85 -9.97
N ILE A 162 -15.52 -3.73 -9.57
CA ILE A 162 -14.29 -3.22 -10.20
C ILE A 162 -13.19 -4.28 -10.10
N ALA A 163 -13.05 -4.93 -8.95
CA ALA A 163 -12.03 -5.95 -8.75
C ALA A 163 -12.23 -7.17 -9.63
N ASN A 164 -13.48 -7.61 -9.81
CA ASN A 164 -13.78 -8.74 -10.67
C ASN A 164 -13.50 -8.41 -12.15
N GLU A 165 -13.83 -7.20 -12.60
CA GLU A 165 -13.54 -6.77 -13.97
C GLU A 165 -12.04 -6.68 -14.23
N ALA A 166 -11.31 -6.03 -13.33
CA ALA A 166 -9.86 -5.95 -13.44
C ALA A 166 -9.21 -7.33 -13.37
N VAL A 167 -9.64 -8.21 -12.45
CA VAL A 167 -9.15 -9.60 -12.38
C VAL A 167 -9.42 -10.37 -13.67
N LYS A 168 -10.57 -10.17 -14.31
CA LYS A 168 -10.87 -10.78 -15.62
C LYS A 168 -9.86 -10.34 -16.67
N GLN A 169 -9.57 -9.04 -16.76
CA GLN A 169 -8.53 -8.52 -17.66
C GLN A 169 -7.14 -9.09 -17.33
N TYR A 170 -6.78 -9.21 -16.05
CA TYR A 170 -5.49 -9.78 -15.63
C TYR A 170 -5.40 -11.31 -15.86
N PHE A 171 -6.51 -12.03 -15.73
CA PHE A 171 -6.60 -13.46 -16.00
C PHE A 171 -6.43 -13.75 -17.50
N ASP A 172 -7.09 -12.97 -18.35
CA ASP A 172 -6.93 -13.02 -19.80
C ASP A 172 -5.48 -12.70 -20.23
N ASN A 173 -4.77 -11.90 -19.42
CA ASN A 173 -3.36 -11.55 -19.61
C ASN A 173 -2.36 -12.50 -18.89
N GLY A 174 -2.83 -13.58 -18.24
CA GLY A 174 -1.98 -14.64 -17.69
C GLY A 174 -1.22 -14.31 -16.39
N ILE A 175 -1.56 -13.24 -15.69
CA ILE A 175 -0.86 -12.77 -14.49
C ILE A 175 -1.83 -12.82 -13.30
N THR A 176 -1.80 -13.88 -12.48
CA THR A 176 -1.83 -13.81 -11.00
C THR A 176 -2.15 -15.16 -10.32
N ARG A 177 -1.52 -15.37 -9.15
CA ARG A 177 -1.88 -16.35 -8.10
C ARG A 177 -2.24 -15.58 -6.81
N ASN A 178 -3.24 -16.10 -6.12
CA ASN A 178 -4.16 -15.47 -5.17
C ASN A 178 -3.59 -14.87 -3.86
N ASP A 179 -4.10 -13.69 -3.47
CA ASP A 179 -4.25 -13.17 -2.09
C ASP A 179 -5.51 -12.24 -2.06
N PRO A 180 -6.68 -12.70 -1.56
CA PRO A 180 -7.96 -12.18 -2.05
C PRO A 180 -8.28 -10.74 -1.68
N ALA A 181 -7.89 -10.24 -0.51
CA ALA A 181 -8.26 -8.87 -0.09
C ALA A 181 -7.22 -7.83 -0.51
N ARG A 182 -5.93 -8.16 -0.36
CA ARG A 182 -4.83 -7.28 -0.73
C ARG A 182 -4.73 -7.15 -2.25
N ASN A 183 -4.89 -8.24 -3.01
CA ASN A 183 -4.88 -8.16 -4.47
C ASN A 183 -6.08 -7.36 -4.98
N ARG A 184 -7.29 -7.57 -4.45
CA ARG A 184 -8.45 -6.78 -4.89
C ARG A 184 -8.25 -5.29 -4.64
N TRP A 185 -7.72 -4.90 -3.48
CA TRP A 185 -7.42 -3.51 -3.19
C TRP A 185 -6.38 -2.92 -4.17
N SER A 186 -5.23 -3.60 -4.32
CA SER A 186 -4.16 -3.14 -5.19
C SER A 186 -4.57 -3.09 -6.66
N ILE A 187 -5.38 -4.06 -7.11
CA ILE A 187 -5.86 -4.16 -8.49
C ILE A 187 -6.89 -3.08 -8.81
N THR A 188 -7.71 -2.66 -7.86
CA THR A 188 -8.78 -1.64 -8.07
C THR A 188 -8.38 -0.23 -7.65
N TYR A 189 -7.14 -0.04 -7.23
CA TYR A 189 -6.69 1.23 -6.69
C TYR A 189 -6.76 2.34 -7.75
N ASN A 190 -6.35 2.05 -8.98
CA ASN A 190 -6.29 3.01 -10.07
C ASN A 190 -7.68 3.46 -10.51
N GLU A 191 -8.60 2.51 -10.66
CA GLU A 191 -9.98 2.77 -11.07
C GLU A 191 -10.71 3.58 -9.99
N ARG A 192 -10.50 3.28 -8.71
CA ARG A 192 -11.09 4.07 -7.61
C ARG A 192 -10.47 5.44 -7.44
N ALA A 193 -9.18 5.58 -7.75
CA ALA A 193 -8.53 6.87 -7.84
C ALA A 193 -9.14 7.70 -8.99
N SER A 194 -9.36 7.08 -10.16
CA SER A 194 -10.06 7.71 -11.29
C SER A 194 -11.47 8.16 -10.90
N LEU A 195 -12.27 7.28 -10.30
CA LEU A 195 -13.63 7.65 -9.86
C LEU A 195 -13.62 8.75 -8.80
N ALA A 196 -12.63 8.76 -7.91
CA ALA A 196 -12.46 9.83 -6.93
C ALA A 196 -12.11 11.16 -7.62
N GLU A 197 -11.32 11.13 -8.68
CA GLU A 197 -10.96 12.30 -9.48
C GLU A 197 -12.14 12.81 -10.31
N ASP A 198 -12.87 11.91 -10.95
CA ASP A 198 -14.13 12.21 -11.63
C ASP A 198 -15.13 12.87 -10.66
N THR A 199 -15.18 12.38 -9.41
CA THR A 199 -16.00 12.98 -8.35
C THR A 199 -15.54 14.40 -8.00
N ARG A 200 -14.22 14.66 -7.93
CA ARG A 200 -13.71 16.02 -7.71
C ARG A 200 -14.09 16.94 -8.86
N SER A 201 -13.92 16.47 -10.09
CA SER A 201 -14.30 17.18 -11.30
C SER A 201 -15.80 17.51 -11.34
N LEU A 202 -16.66 16.55 -10.97
CA LEU A 202 -18.11 16.75 -10.84
C LEU A 202 -18.47 17.89 -9.87
N PHE A 203 -17.64 18.15 -8.85
CA PHE A 203 -17.83 19.25 -7.90
C PHE A 203 -17.06 20.53 -8.26
N GLY A 204 -16.45 20.61 -9.44
CA GLY A 204 -15.65 21.76 -9.85
C GLY A 204 -14.37 21.91 -9.02
N LEU A 205 -13.85 20.82 -8.46
CA LEU A 205 -12.60 20.78 -7.70
C LEU A 205 -11.41 20.38 -8.59
N THR A 206 -11.53 20.55 -9.91
CA THR A 206 -10.39 20.38 -10.83
C THR A 206 -9.32 21.40 -10.47
N HIS A 207 -8.09 20.92 -10.27
CA HIS A 207 -6.94 21.74 -9.90
C HIS A 207 -6.65 22.79 -10.98
N ASP A 208 -7.17 24.01 -10.80
CA ASP A 208 -6.80 25.18 -11.61
C ASP A 208 -5.65 25.99 -10.99
N ASP A 209 -5.13 25.56 -9.83
CA ASP A 209 -3.98 26.18 -9.18
C ASP A 209 -2.77 25.23 -9.20
N ASP A 210 -1.70 25.65 -9.88
CA ASP A 210 -0.37 25.01 -9.96
C ASP A 210 0.28 24.77 -8.56
N ASP A 211 -0.34 25.24 -7.48
CA ASP A 211 0.21 25.26 -6.12
C ASP A 211 -0.38 24.17 -5.19
N ASP A 212 -1.51 23.54 -5.53
CA ASP A 212 -2.21 22.56 -4.69
C ASP A 212 -2.32 21.16 -5.32
N GLU A 213 -1.36 20.78 -6.17
CA GLU A 213 -1.15 19.36 -6.40
C GLU A 213 -0.78 18.72 -5.05
N GLU A 214 -1.64 17.86 -4.49
CA GLU A 214 -1.22 16.81 -3.57
C GLU A 214 -0.33 15.82 -4.35
N THR A 215 0.75 16.30 -4.97
CA THR A 215 1.76 15.46 -5.57
C THR A 215 2.37 14.67 -4.43
N HIS A 216 2.34 13.36 -4.58
CA HIS A 216 3.02 12.44 -3.66
C HIS A 216 4.42 13.01 -3.35
N LYS A 217 4.86 12.98 -2.09
CA LYS A 217 6.12 13.60 -1.64
C LYS A 217 7.37 13.28 -2.49
N ASP A 218 7.32 12.16 -3.21
CA ASP A 218 8.39 11.71 -4.10
C ASP A 218 8.34 12.34 -5.51
N CYS A 219 7.20 12.91 -5.90
CA CYS A 219 6.99 13.67 -7.14
C CYS A 219 7.20 15.18 -6.96
N LEU A 220 7.48 15.64 -5.73
CA LEU A 220 7.76 17.04 -5.47
C LEU A 220 8.97 17.52 -6.29
N GLN A 221 8.88 18.73 -6.84
CA GLN A 221 9.98 19.36 -7.58
C GLN A 221 11.29 19.40 -6.79
N SER A 222 11.22 19.53 -5.47
CA SER A 222 12.39 19.48 -4.57
C SER A 222 13.04 18.08 -4.52
N ARG A 223 12.24 17.01 -4.56
CA ARG A 223 12.73 15.63 -4.66
C ARG A 223 13.36 15.38 -6.02
N ILE A 224 12.66 15.73 -7.10
CA ILE A 224 13.16 15.58 -8.48
C ILE A 224 14.51 16.30 -8.64
N LYS A 225 14.63 17.54 -8.15
CA LYS A 225 15.90 18.29 -8.16
C LYS A 225 17.01 17.60 -7.39
N ARG A 226 16.71 17.03 -6.22
CA ARG A 226 17.69 16.31 -5.39
C ARG A 226 18.15 15.03 -6.08
N ASP A 227 17.22 14.22 -6.58
CA ASP A 227 17.54 12.96 -7.22
C ASP A 227 18.36 13.19 -8.49
N ASN A 228 18.02 14.21 -9.29
CA ASN A 228 18.84 14.64 -10.43
C ASN A 228 20.25 15.07 -10.00
N HIS A 229 20.36 15.81 -8.89
CA HIS A 229 21.65 16.22 -8.35
C HIS A 229 22.51 15.01 -7.90
N ASP A 230 21.90 14.06 -7.20
CA ASP A 230 22.57 12.85 -6.72
C ASP A 230 23.05 11.98 -7.89
N VAL A 231 22.24 11.86 -8.96
CA VAL A 231 22.64 11.18 -10.21
C VAL A 231 23.83 11.88 -10.86
N ILE A 232 23.80 13.22 -10.95
CA ILE A 232 24.93 13.99 -11.51
C ILE A 232 26.20 13.77 -10.68
N GLN A 233 26.11 13.81 -9.34
CA GLN A 233 27.25 13.54 -8.47
C GLN A 233 27.81 12.13 -8.68
N LEU A 234 26.95 11.12 -8.81
CA LEU A 234 27.36 9.75 -9.06
C LEU A 234 28.09 9.62 -10.41
N VAL A 235 27.54 10.24 -11.46
CA VAL A 235 28.16 10.24 -12.80
C VAL A 235 29.51 10.95 -12.77
N ASP A 236 29.63 12.08 -12.08
CA ASP A 236 30.91 12.79 -11.91
C ASP A 236 31.96 11.91 -11.21
N GLN A 237 31.57 11.15 -10.17
CA GLN A 237 32.48 10.17 -9.56
C GLN A 237 32.89 9.08 -10.55
N PHE A 238 31.96 8.52 -11.31
CA PHE A 238 32.28 7.50 -12.31
C PHE A 238 33.22 8.01 -13.41
N GLN A 239 33.04 9.26 -13.85
CA GLN A 239 33.93 9.91 -14.81
C GLN A 239 35.30 10.20 -14.20
N ARG A 240 35.35 10.74 -12.98
CA ARG A 240 36.60 11.03 -12.27
C ARG A 240 37.48 9.80 -12.06
N TYR A 241 36.86 8.66 -11.75
CA TYR A 241 37.57 7.39 -11.57
C TYR A 241 37.64 6.56 -12.85
N ASN A 242 37.21 7.09 -13.99
CA ASN A 242 37.22 6.40 -15.28
C ASN A 242 36.61 4.99 -15.22
N VAL A 243 35.56 4.80 -14.41
CA VAL A 243 34.95 3.48 -14.11
C VAL A 243 34.48 2.75 -15.37
N PHE A 244 34.19 3.48 -16.44
CA PHE A 244 33.73 2.93 -17.72
C PHE A 244 34.68 3.18 -18.90
N GLN A 245 35.94 3.59 -18.66
CA GLN A 245 36.90 3.67 -19.77
C GLN A 245 37.21 2.26 -20.28
N GLN A 246 36.84 2.01 -21.54
CA GLN A 246 37.00 0.72 -22.23
C GLN A 246 38.39 0.53 -22.84
N GLU A 247 39.25 1.55 -22.76
CA GLU A 247 40.63 1.45 -23.23
C GLU A 247 41.41 0.58 -22.23
N HIS A 248 41.53 -0.73 -22.55
CA HIS A 248 42.32 -1.76 -21.85
C HIS A 248 41.64 -2.69 -20.83
N MET A 249 40.30 -2.75 -20.73
CA MET A 249 39.64 -3.79 -19.91
C MET A 249 39.52 -5.12 -20.67
N TYR A 250 40.54 -5.97 -20.58
CA TYR A 250 40.44 -7.39 -20.97
C TYR A 250 39.90 -8.28 -19.84
N ASP A 251 39.79 -7.71 -18.63
CA ASP A 251 39.49 -8.43 -17.40
C ASP A 251 38.11 -8.03 -16.85
N LEU A 252 37.26 -9.03 -16.58
CA LEU A 252 35.96 -8.80 -15.94
C LEU A 252 36.17 -8.65 -14.43
N VAL A 253 35.82 -7.50 -13.86
CA VAL A 253 36.08 -7.17 -12.44
C VAL A 253 34.78 -7.01 -11.65
N SER A 254 34.75 -7.51 -10.42
CA SER A 254 33.67 -7.31 -9.46
C SER A 254 33.76 -5.91 -8.82
N LEU A 255 32.73 -5.07 -9.00
CA LEU A 255 32.73 -3.69 -8.46
C LEU A 255 32.74 -3.63 -6.92
N THR A 256 32.17 -4.63 -6.25
CA THR A 256 32.03 -4.64 -4.78
C THR A 256 33.27 -5.15 -4.07
N THR A 257 34.04 -6.03 -4.71
CA THR A 257 35.19 -6.71 -4.12
C THR A 257 36.52 -6.36 -4.76
N GLY A 258 36.49 -5.82 -5.99
CA GLY A 258 37.69 -5.54 -6.79
C GLY A 258 38.32 -6.79 -7.41
N ASP A 259 37.71 -7.96 -7.29
CA ASP A 259 38.29 -9.20 -7.81
C ASP A 259 38.21 -9.27 -9.33
N VAL A 260 39.26 -9.84 -9.93
CA VAL A 260 39.33 -10.15 -11.36
C VAL A 260 38.80 -11.57 -11.59
N ALA A 261 37.91 -11.72 -12.58
CA ALA A 261 37.40 -13.02 -13.00
C ALA A 261 38.51 -13.90 -13.56
N SER A 262 38.54 -15.17 -13.17
CA SER A 262 39.37 -16.17 -13.85
C SER A 262 38.86 -16.42 -15.28
N GLU A 263 39.72 -16.96 -16.16
CA GLU A 263 39.33 -17.29 -17.54
C GLU A 263 38.06 -18.16 -17.62
N GLU A 264 37.89 -19.08 -16.68
CA GLU A 264 36.72 -19.95 -16.62
C GLU A 264 35.44 -19.18 -16.26
N ILE A 265 35.52 -18.24 -15.31
CA ILE A 265 34.40 -17.38 -14.90
C ILE A 265 34.07 -16.39 -16.03
N LEU A 266 35.10 -15.80 -16.65
CA LEU A 266 34.95 -14.90 -17.78
C LEU A 266 34.17 -15.61 -18.89
N ASN A 267 34.63 -16.78 -19.32
CA ASN A 267 33.99 -17.56 -20.37
C ASN A 267 32.56 -17.99 -20.01
N ASP A 268 32.30 -18.42 -18.78
CA ASP A 268 30.95 -18.82 -18.36
C ASP A 268 29.97 -17.63 -18.29
N LEU A 269 30.44 -16.44 -17.91
CA LEU A 269 29.62 -15.23 -17.82
C LEU A 269 29.39 -14.57 -19.18
N THR A 270 30.42 -14.44 -20.02
CA THR A 270 30.30 -13.82 -21.35
C THR A 270 29.54 -14.70 -22.34
N HIS A 271 29.70 -16.03 -22.27
CA HIS A 271 29.03 -16.98 -23.17
C HIS A 271 27.78 -17.66 -22.57
N ALA A 272 27.23 -17.14 -21.46
CA ALA A 272 26.07 -17.71 -20.79
C ALA A 272 24.87 -17.92 -21.72
N ALA A 273 24.55 -16.91 -22.54
CA ALA A 273 23.42 -16.95 -23.47
C ALA A 273 23.61 -17.98 -24.60
N GLU A 274 24.81 -18.04 -25.18
CA GLU A 274 25.16 -19.01 -26.22
C GLU A 274 25.14 -20.44 -25.70
N SER A 275 25.67 -20.65 -24.49
CA SER A 275 25.64 -21.95 -23.84
C SER A 275 24.21 -22.41 -23.52
N GLY A 276 23.34 -21.49 -23.08
CA GLY A 276 21.91 -21.76 -22.90
C GLY A 276 21.23 -22.20 -24.20
N LYS A 277 21.48 -21.48 -25.31
CA LYS A 277 20.97 -21.84 -26.64
C LYS A 277 21.45 -23.22 -27.10
N LYS A 278 22.74 -23.53 -26.92
CA LYS A 278 23.31 -24.86 -27.23
C LYS A 278 22.62 -25.96 -26.42
N THR A 279 22.43 -25.73 -25.12
CA THR A 279 21.77 -26.69 -24.21
C THR A 279 20.34 -27.00 -24.64
N ILE A 280 19.55 -25.98 -25.01
CA ILE A 280 18.18 -26.18 -25.50
C ILE A 280 18.16 -26.95 -26.82
N THR A 281 19.06 -26.60 -27.74
CA THR A 281 19.17 -27.27 -29.05
C THR A 281 19.52 -28.75 -28.89
N GLU A 282 20.48 -29.07 -28.03
CA GLU A 282 20.84 -30.45 -27.70
C GLU A 282 19.71 -31.19 -27.00
N LEU A 283 18.95 -30.52 -26.14
CA LEU A 283 17.83 -31.12 -25.45
C LEU A 283 16.69 -31.49 -26.41
N GLY A 284 16.36 -30.59 -27.34
CA GLY A 284 15.39 -30.88 -28.40
C GLY A 284 15.81 -32.10 -29.21
N LYS A 285 17.10 -32.18 -29.60
CA LYS A 285 17.65 -33.34 -30.30
C LYS A 285 17.60 -34.62 -29.48
N LYS A 286 17.95 -34.58 -28.19
CA LYS A 286 17.95 -35.75 -27.31
C LYS A 286 16.54 -36.28 -27.01
N ARG A 287 15.56 -35.39 -26.79
CA ARG A 287 14.18 -35.79 -26.46
C ARG A 287 13.32 -36.15 -27.67
N LEU A 288 13.53 -35.49 -28.81
CA LEU A 288 12.72 -35.71 -30.01
C LEU A 288 13.42 -36.61 -31.04
N GLY A 289 14.75 -36.66 -31.04
CA GLY A 289 15.54 -37.37 -32.05
C GLY A 289 16.12 -38.72 -31.60
N THR A 290 16.20 -38.99 -30.29
CA THR A 290 16.68 -40.27 -29.74
C THR A 290 15.69 -40.83 -28.73
N THR A 291 15.26 -42.10 -28.88
CA THR A 291 14.31 -42.78 -27.99
C THR A 291 14.87 -43.16 -26.62
N ASN A 292 16.07 -42.69 -26.26
CA ASN A 292 16.83 -43.15 -25.10
C ASN A 292 16.63 -42.30 -23.83
N THR A 293 15.89 -41.20 -23.90
CA THR A 293 15.58 -40.36 -22.73
C THR A 293 14.11 -39.99 -22.70
N ASP A 294 13.48 -40.19 -21.55
CA ASP A 294 12.07 -39.84 -21.33
C ASP A 294 11.82 -38.35 -21.59
N PHE A 295 10.69 -38.06 -22.25
CA PHE A 295 10.26 -36.71 -22.58
C PHE A 295 10.00 -35.87 -21.32
N HIS A 296 9.57 -36.50 -20.23
CA HIS A 296 9.28 -35.83 -18.96
C HIS A 296 10.43 -35.84 -17.94
N ALA A 297 11.62 -36.34 -18.31
CA ALA A 297 12.77 -36.35 -17.43
C ALA A 297 13.12 -34.94 -16.90
N SER A 298 13.62 -34.84 -15.67
CA SER A 298 14.00 -33.57 -15.06
C SER A 298 15.15 -32.89 -15.81
N LEU A 299 15.07 -31.57 -15.97
CA LEU A 299 16.14 -30.76 -16.55
C LEU A 299 17.27 -30.56 -15.53
N THR A 300 18.47 -31.03 -15.85
CA THR A 300 19.65 -30.74 -15.04
C THR A 300 20.00 -29.26 -15.14
N LYS A 301 19.98 -28.54 -14.01
CA LYS A 301 20.40 -27.13 -13.96
C LYS A 301 21.90 -27.03 -14.21
N ARG A 302 22.30 -26.21 -15.19
CA ARG A 302 23.71 -25.83 -15.37
C ARG A 302 24.13 -24.93 -14.20
N LYS A 303 25.33 -25.18 -13.66
CA LYS A 303 25.95 -24.37 -12.61
C LYS A 303 27.18 -23.66 -13.19
N PRO A 304 27.00 -22.53 -13.89
CA PRO A 304 28.14 -21.76 -14.40
C PRO A 304 28.99 -21.24 -13.23
N LYS A 305 30.31 -21.14 -13.45
CA LYS A 305 31.22 -20.50 -12.50
C LYS A 305 30.95 -18.99 -12.50
N THR A 306 30.90 -18.42 -11.30
CA THR A 306 30.65 -16.99 -11.05
C THR A 306 31.69 -16.47 -10.07
N PHE A 307 31.70 -15.17 -9.75
CA PHE A 307 32.60 -14.62 -8.72
C PHE A 307 32.48 -15.32 -7.36
N SER A 308 31.31 -15.89 -7.00
CA SER A 308 31.20 -16.68 -5.77
C SER A 308 32.07 -17.94 -5.79
N SER A 309 32.38 -18.47 -6.98
CA SER A 309 33.23 -19.66 -7.12
C SER A 309 34.72 -19.38 -6.90
N LEU A 310 35.16 -18.11 -6.92
CA LEU A 310 36.52 -17.73 -6.51
C LEU A 310 36.77 -18.03 -5.03
N TYR A 311 35.72 -17.96 -4.22
CA TYR A 311 35.79 -18.15 -2.77
C TYR A 311 35.46 -19.58 -2.33
N SER A 312 35.07 -20.44 -3.27
CA SER A 312 34.77 -21.84 -2.98
C SER A 312 36.07 -22.61 -2.76
N THR A 313 36.38 -22.94 -1.51
CA THR A 313 37.50 -23.82 -1.20
C THR A 313 37.20 -25.26 -1.56
N ASP A 314 38.21 -25.98 -2.05
CA ASP A 314 38.12 -27.43 -2.29
C ASP A 314 37.76 -28.15 -0.97
N THR A 315 36.65 -28.89 -0.99
CA THR A 315 36.13 -29.65 0.17
C THR A 315 37.17 -30.57 0.83
N LYS A 316 38.22 -31.00 0.10
CA LYS A 316 39.37 -31.72 0.69
C LYS A 316 40.21 -30.86 1.63
N LEU A 317 40.39 -29.58 1.31
CA LEU A 317 41.20 -28.65 2.08
C LEU A 317 40.52 -28.26 3.40
N GLU A 318 39.19 -28.20 3.42
CA GLU A 318 38.39 -27.88 4.61
C GLU A 318 38.45 -29.01 5.67
N GLN A 319 38.44 -30.28 5.21
CA GLN A 319 38.70 -31.43 6.07
C GLN A 319 40.13 -31.43 6.64
N LEU A 320 41.12 -31.02 5.84
CA LEU A 320 42.51 -30.84 6.31
C LEU A 320 42.65 -29.66 7.29
N ARG A 321 41.97 -28.53 7.07
CA ARG A 321 41.92 -27.37 7.99
C ARG A 321 41.37 -27.75 9.37
N SER A 322 40.30 -28.55 9.42
CA SER A 322 39.75 -29.03 10.70
C SER A 322 40.70 -29.96 11.49
N LYS A 323 41.62 -30.62 10.78
CA LYS A 323 42.68 -31.46 11.36
C LYS A 323 43.91 -30.64 11.78
N CYS A 324 44.25 -29.54 11.08
CA CYS A 324 45.38 -28.66 11.42
C CYS A 324 45.08 -27.62 12.52
N VAL A 325 43.84 -27.15 12.68
CA VAL A 325 43.51 -26.14 13.73
C VAL A 325 43.53 -26.73 15.14
N LYS A 326 43.35 -28.05 15.29
CA LYS A 326 43.46 -28.74 16.59
C LYS A 326 44.90 -28.78 17.17
N PRO A 327 45.95 -29.06 16.38
CA PRO A 327 47.33 -29.06 16.88
C PRO A 327 47.84 -27.68 17.31
N ASP A 328 47.41 -26.57 16.72
CA ASP A 328 47.96 -25.23 17.06
C ASP A 328 47.78 -24.85 18.53
N ARG A 329 46.61 -25.11 19.13
CA ARG A 329 46.36 -24.75 20.55
C ARG A 329 47.23 -25.56 21.50
N ASP A 330 47.41 -26.84 21.22
CA ASP A 330 48.22 -27.72 22.06
C ASP A 330 49.73 -27.48 21.83
N ILE A 331 50.13 -27.07 20.61
CA ILE A 331 51.49 -26.60 20.30
C ILE A 331 51.82 -25.31 21.06
N PHE A 332 50.94 -24.30 21.02
CA PHE A 332 51.14 -23.04 21.78
C PHE A 332 51.22 -23.30 23.29
N ARG A 333 50.37 -24.19 23.83
CA ARG A 333 50.44 -24.61 25.23
C ARG A 333 51.77 -25.30 25.54
N CYS A 334 52.25 -26.20 24.70
CA CYS A 334 53.53 -26.88 24.87
C CYS A 334 54.73 -25.92 24.78
N ILE A 335 54.67 -24.90 23.92
CA ILE A 335 55.72 -23.87 23.82
C ILE A 335 55.78 -23.05 25.11
N ILE A 336 54.65 -22.56 25.60
CA ILE A 336 54.57 -21.79 26.85
C ILE A 336 55.11 -22.62 28.03
N VAL A 337 54.67 -23.87 28.17
CA VAL A 337 55.16 -24.77 29.23
C VAL A 337 56.66 -25.05 29.08
N SER A 338 57.16 -25.20 27.85
CA SER A 338 58.59 -25.43 27.60
C SER A 338 59.44 -24.21 27.97
N MET A 339 58.98 -23.00 27.64
CA MET A 339 59.63 -21.74 28.02
C MET A 339 59.59 -21.52 29.54
N GLU A 340 58.46 -21.77 30.20
CA GLU A 340 58.34 -21.69 31.66
C GLU A 340 59.21 -22.73 32.39
N SER A 341 59.47 -23.87 31.76
CA SER A 341 60.38 -24.91 32.28
C SER A 341 61.88 -24.65 32.01
N GLY A 342 62.22 -23.48 31.44
CA GLY A 342 63.61 -23.05 31.22
C GLY A 342 64.28 -23.66 29.98
N ARG A 343 63.51 -24.20 29.02
CA ARG A 343 64.06 -24.66 27.74
C ARG A 343 64.13 -23.49 26.76
N GLU A 344 65.26 -23.37 26.08
CA GLU A 344 65.46 -22.38 25.02
C GLU A 344 64.67 -22.82 23.78
N VAL A 345 63.64 -22.04 23.41
CA VAL A 345 62.80 -22.28 22.23
C VAL A 345 63.03 -21.13 21.24
N ASN A 346 63.44 -21.45 20.02
CA ASN A 346 63.66 -20.46 18.97
C ASN A 346 62.31 -19.99 18.40
N MET A 347 61.90 -18.78 18.77
CA MET A 347 60.59 -18.20 18.40
C MET A 347 60.55 -17.69 16.95
N ASP A 348 61.71 -17.39 16.36
CA ASP A 348 61.81 -16.77 15.03
C ASP A 348 61.51 -17.76 13.88
N GLU A 349 61.72 -19.06 14.11
CA GLU A 349 61.35 -20.12 13.15
C GLU A 349 59.88 -20.56 13.26
N LEU A 350 59.20 -20.19 14.35
CA LEU A 350 57.90 -20.75 14.73
C LEU A 350 56.72 -19.79 14.54
N LEU A 351 57.00 -18.49 14.43
CA LEU A 351 56.00 -17.45 14.23
C LEU A 351 55.91 -17.07 12.75
N CYS A 352 54.81 -17.41 12.08
CA CYS A 352 54.45 -16.71 10.84
C CYS A 352 54.30 -15.21 11.12
N ALA A 353 54.62 -14.37 10.12
CA ALA A 353 54.63 -12.91 10.21
C ALA A 353 53.33 -12.26 10.73
N VAL A 354 52.22 -13.01 10.74
CA VAL A 354 50.94 -12.59 11.31
C VAL A 354 50.33 -13.74 12.13
N PRO A 355 49.89 -13.52 13.38
CA PRO A 355 49.22 -14.54 14.17
C PRO A 355 47.95 -15.06 13.46
N LEU A 356 47.84 -16.38 13.28
CA LEU A 356 46.66 -17.02 12.67
C LEU A 356 45.37 -16.85 13.51
N SER A 357 45.50 -16.35 14.74
CA SER A 357 44.40 -15.88 15.59
C SER A 357 43.80 -14.54 15.11
N LEU A 358 44.60 -13.69 14.45
CA LEU A 358 44.21 -12.37 13.98
C LEU A 358 43.91 -12.33 12.48
N ALA A 359 44.58 -13.15 11.67
CA ALA A 359 44.40 -13.18 10.22
C ALA A 359 44.33 -14.61 9.66
N THR A 360 43.70 -14.76 8.50
CA THR A 360 43.75 -15.99 7.71
C THR A 360 45.11 -16.09 6.98
N THR A 361 45.43 -17.29 6.48
CA THR A 361 46.63 -17.54 5.64
C THR A 361 46.67 -16.70 4.36
N ASP A 362 45.51 -16.16 3.98
CA ASP A 362 45.33 -15.34 2.78
C ASP A 362 45.51 -13.85 3.09
N SER A 363 46.10 -13.52 4.25
CA SER A 363 46.39 -12.16 4.75
C SER A 363 45.15 -11.29 5.01
N VAL A 364 43.97 -11.90 5.19
CA VAL A 364 42.73 -11.19 5.53
C VAL A 364 42.50 -11.28 7.04
N LEU A 365 42.25 -10.14 7.70
CA LEU A 365 41.89 -10.11 9.13
C LEU A 365 40.64 -10.97 9.39
N ARG A 366 40.67 -11.82 10.42
CA ARG A 366 39.50 -12.61 10.80
C ARG A 366 38.40 -11.67 11.29
N PRO A 367 37.22 -11.63 10.65
CA PRO A 367 36.13 -10.80 11.14
C PRO A 367 35.63 -11.35 12.48
N THR A 368 35.70 -10.54 13.54
CA THR A 368 35.06 -10.86 14.81
C THR A 368 33.55 -10.69 14.67
N ASN A 369 32.76 -11.61 15.22
CA ASN A 369 31.31 -11.48 15.21
C ASN A 369 30.92 -10.30 16.10
N LYS A 370 30.16 -9.34 15.56
CA LYS A 370 29.65 -8.17 16.32
C LYS A 370 28.92 -8.59 17.61
N ALA A 371 28.38 -9.82 17.65
CA ALA A 371 27.75 -10.39 18.84
C ALA A 371 28.70 -10.55 20.04
N ASP A 372 30.01 -10.79 19.81
CA ASP A 372 30.97 -11.02 20.90
C ASP A 372 31.26 -9.74 21.69
N LEU A 373 31.14 -8.58 21.05
CA LEU A 373 31.34 -7.27 21.70
C LEU A 373 30.32 -7.03 22.82
N ALA A 374 29.07 -7.49 22.65
CA ALA A 374 28.04 -7.34 23.68
C ALA A 374 28.39 -8.14 24.93
N THR A 375 28.87 -9.37 24.78
CA THR A 375 29.30 -10.23 25.88
C THR A 375 30.48 -9.63 26.65
N ILE A 376 31.44 -9.04 25.93
CA ILE A 376 32.62 -8.39 26.53
C ILE A 376 32.23 -7.11 27.29
N LEU A 377 31.33 -6.31 26.73
CA LEU A 377 30.84 -5.08 27.38
C LEU A 377 30.01 -5.40 28.64
N LEU A 378 29.22 -6.48 28.60
CA LEU A 378 28.43 -6.94 29.75
C LEU A 378 29.31 -7.50 30.88
N ALA A 379 30.43 -8.16 30.57
CA ALA A 379 31.33 -8.72 31.57
C ALA A 379 31.96 -7.67 32.50
N GLY A 380 32.03 -6.41 32.09
CA GLY A 380 32.56 -5.29 32.89
C GLY A 380 31.50 -4.36 33.50
N ALA A 381 30.21 -4.55 33.17
CA ALA A 381 29.15 -3.67 33.64
C ALA A 381 28.68 -4.10 35.04
N LYS A 382 28.71 -3.17 36.00
CA LYS A 382 27.99 -3.34 37.27
C LYS A 382 26.53 -2.96 37.07
N GLU A 383 25.63 -3.93 37.21
CA GLU A 383 24.20 -3.66 37.24
C GLU A 383 23.89 -2.62 38.32
N THR A 384 23.30 -1.51 37.90
CA THR A 384 22.79 -0.50 38.81
C THR A 384 21.36 -0.90 39.12
N GLU A 385 21.13 -1.57 40.24
CA GLU A 385 19.77 -1.84 40.71
C GLU A 385 19.08 -0.51 41.02
N LEU A 386 18.11 -0.14 40.18
CA LEU A 386 17.22 0.97 40.45
C LEU A 386 16.38 0.63 41.68
N SER A 387 16.31 1.55 42.64
CA SER A 387 15.48 1.34 43.84
C SER A 387 14.03 1.06 43.44
N PRO A 388 13.38 0.02 44.01
CA PRO A 388 12.04 -0.36 43.60
C PRO A 388 11.04 0.77 43.91
N SER A 389 10.47 1.36 42.86
CA SER A 389 9.35 2.29 42.99
C SER A 389 8.14 1.52 43.51
N VAL A 390 7.53 2.01 44.59
CA VAL A 390 6.31 1.46 45.19
C VAL A 390 5.11 1.55 44.23
N MET A 391 5.20 2.40 43.20
CA MET A 391 4.17 2.56 42.18
C MET A 391 4.67 2.12 40.80
N ARG A 392 3.95 1.18 40.17
CA ARG A 392 4.13 0.80 38.77
C ARG A 392 3.57 1.90 37.88
N THR A 393 4.43 2.72 37.28
CA THR A 393 4.04 3.83 36.40
C THR A 393 3.99 3.42 34.92
N CYS A 394 4.90 2.56 34.47
CA CYS A 394 4.87 2.01 33.12
C CYS A 394 5.48 0.61 33.07
N THR A 395 5.12 -0.15 32.03
CA THR A 395 5.75 -1.45 31.72
C THR A 395 6.45 -1.29 30.37
N ILE A 396 7.78 -1.42 30.36
CA ILE A 396 8.57 -1.40 29.13
C ILE A 396 8.84 -2.86 28.76
N ILE A 397 8.49 -3.22 27.54
CA ILE A 397 8.72 -4.56 26.98
C ILE A 397 9.61 -4.38 25.76
N ASP A 398 10.82 -4.94 25.80
CA ASP A 398 11.62 -5.10 24.59
C ASP A 398 11.06 -6.30 23.81
N GLY A 399 10.31 -6.00 22.75
CA GLY A 399 9.69 -7.01 21.90
C GLY A 399 10.70 -7.93 21.23
N MET A 400 11.89 -7.42 20.88
CA MET A 400 12.92 -8.22 20.21
C MET A 400 13.63 -9.16 21.20
N ALA A 401 13.89 -8.68 22.42
CA ALA A 401 14.39 -9.54 23.50
C ALA A 401 13.38 -10.64 23.84
N LEU A 402 12.08 -10.30 23.90
CA LEU A 402 11.02 -11.28 24.15
C LEU A 402 10.93 -12.34 23.04
N VAL A 403 11.01 -11.94 21.77
CA VAL A 403 11.06 -12.87 20.61
C VAL A 403 12.25 -13.82 20.72
N ARG A 404 13.44 -13.30 21.10
CA ARG A 404 14.63 -14.14 21.30
C ARG A 404 14.47 -15.10 22.47
N ALA A 405 13.94 -14.64 23.60
CA ALA A 405 13.71 -15.46 24.80
C ALA A 405 12.64 -16.55 24.59
N MET A 406 11.60 -16.26 23.81
CA MET A 406 10.58 -17.24 23.46
C MET A 406 11.08 -18.35 22.53
N GLY A 407 12.14 -18.09 21.75
CA GLY A 407 12.60 -19.00 20.71
C GLY A 407 11.51 -19.32 19.69
N LYS A 408 11.55 -20.52 19.10
CA LYS A 408 10.46 -21.06 18.26
C LYS A 408 9.54 -21.94 19.11
N PRO A 409 8.29 -21.53 19.40
CA PRO A 409 7.32 -22.33 20.13
C PRO A 409 7.04 -23.66 19.41
N HIS A 410 6.99 -24.77 20.14
CA HIS A 410 6.73 -26.10 19.58
C HIS A 410 5.36 -26.22 18.89
N ASN A 411 4.41 -25.36 19.27
CA ASN A 411 3.04 -25.31 18.76
C ASN A 411 2.82 -24.23 17.67
N ALA A 412 3.87 -23.52 17.24
CA ALA A 412 3.78 -22.51 16.18
C ALA A 412 4.44 -23.01 14.88
N SER A 413 3.60 -23.38 13.92
CA SER A 413 3.97 -23.81 12.57
C SER A 413 3.89 -22.67 11.55
N THR A 414 3.06 -21.66 11.81
CA THR A 414 2.92 -20.45 10.97
C THR A 414 3.32 -19.17 11.71
N PHE A 415 3.58 -18.10 10.96
CA PHE A 415 3.87 -16.79 11.55
C PHE A 415 2.67 -16.20 12.31
N GLY A 416 1.43 -16.54 11.92
CA GLY A 416 0.23 -16.14 12.66
C GLY A 416 0.16 -16.78 14.05
N GLU A 417 0.37 -18.10 14.13
CA GLU A 417 0.43 -18.82 15.40
C GLU A 417 1.56 -18.32 16.30
N TYR A 418 2.70 -17.94 15.71
CA TYR A 418 3.80 -17.32 16.45
C TYR A 418 3.40 -15.94 17.02
N ALA A 419 2.68 -15.14 16.23
CA ALA A 419 2.18 -13.83 16.66
C ALA A 419 1.14 -13.95 17.78
N ASP A 420 0.28 -14.97 17.74
CA ASP A 420 -0.70 -15.24 18.79
C ASP A 420 -0.01 -15.59 20.12
N VAL A 421 1.02 -16.46 20.07
CA VAL A 421 1.83 -16.83 21.24
C VAL A 421 2.59 -15.61 21.79
N PHE A 422 3.16 -14.78 20.92
CA PHE A 422 3.82 -13.52 21.32
C PHE A 422 2.83 -12.59 22.04
N THR A 423 1.66 -12.38 21.44
CA THR A 423 0.63 -11.47 21.96
C THR A 423 0.09 -11.98 23.30
N GLN A 424 -0.11 -13.29 23.44
CA GLN A 424 -0.51 -13.90 24.70
C GLN A 424 0.53 -13.67 25.81
N ARG A 425 1.83 -13.72 25.47
CA ARG A 425 2.93 -13.51 26.43
C ARG A 425 3.11 -12.05 26.84
N VAL A 426 2.87 -11.13 25.91
CA VAL A 426 2.80 -9.68 26.19
C VAL A 426 1.61 -9.38 27.11
N ALA A 427 0.46 -10.02 26.86
CA ALA A 427 -0.74 -9.85 27.67
C ALA A 427 -0.64 -10.49 29.07
N SER A 428 0.01 -11.66 29.20
CA SER A 428 0.16 -12.34 30.49
C SER A 428 1.17 -11.65 31.42
N ASN A 429 2.20 -11.00 30.88
CA ASN A 429 3.12 -10.15 31.65
C ASN A 429 2.47 -8.89 32.26
N ASN A 430 1.21 -8.58 31.89
CA ASN A 430 0.40 -7.56 32.55
C ASN A 430 -0.34 -8.06 33.79
N MET A 431 -0.39 -9.37 34.06
CA MET A 431 -1.02 -9.94 35.25
C MET A 431 0.02 -10.53 36.23
N GLY A 432 0.58 -9.67 37.06
CA GLY A 432 0.80 -9.95 38.49
C GLY A 432 1.62 -11.15 38.98
N THR A 433 2.35 -11.91 38.16
CA THR A 433 3.23 -12.96 38.68
C THR A 433 4.62 -12.85 38.10
N SER A 434 5.57 -12.51 38.98
CA SER A 434 7.02 -12.56 38.72
C SER A 434 7.44 -13.97 38.30
N PRO A 435 8.21 -14.11 37.22
CA PRO A 435 9.12 -15.22 37.06
C PRO A 435 10.54 -14.73 37.38
N GLU A 436 11.19 -15.41 38.32
CA GLU A 436 12.64 -15.36 38.51
C GLU A 436 13.33 -15.67 37.18
N TRP A 437 14.22 -14.78 36.75
CA TRP A 437 15.02 -14.93 35.54
C TRP A 437 16.26 -15.79 35.88
N ILE A 438 16.44 -16.89 35.15
CA ILE A 438 17.72 -17.61 35.02
C ILE A 438 18.36 -17.19 33.70
#